data_AF-A0A5C3LG47-F1
#
_entry.id   AF-A0A5C3LG47-F1
#
_cell.length_a   1.000
_cell.length_b   1.000
_cell.length_c   1.000
_cell.angle_alpha   90.00
_cell.angle_beta   90.00
_cell.angle_gamma   90.00
#
_symmetry.space_group_name_H-M   'P 1'
#
loop_
_entity.id
_entity.type
_entity.pdbx_description
1 polymer ?
#
loop_
_entity_poly.entity_id
_entity_poly.type
_entity_poly.pdbx_seq_one_letter_code
_entity_poly.pdbx_strand_id
1 'polypeptide(L)'
;MPQYCGLGYCPEGYTPDHLDYSGYVTHCDHFLRSAAGCAALLVGGIVACLAYKAVGYDLVIAGPSDNVYKTGWCYWDGQRSLQGLWDDMLTEDETDTICGVYRVSTGMPKWPPTTDLSWWPKPSIWNECGLVVGYWSSDCKSWFQRCIEKLRAGVLVLKNPKDWHHSLRFIRDAARIAKSNETLAAESVSQLFSQ
;
A
#
# COMPACT_ATOMS: atom_id res chain seq x y z
N MET A 1 6.49 20.84 -4.47
CA MET A 1 7.65 20.25 -3.77
C MET A 1 7.38 18.76 -3.65
N PRO A 2 8.36 17.85 -3.86
CA PRO A 2 8.10 16.43 -3.62
C PRO A 2 7.83 16.29 -2.13
N GLN A 3 6.59 15.96 -1.80
CA GLN A 3 6.06 16.22 -0.47
C GLN A 3 6.50 15.15 0.54
N TYR A 4 6.88 13.95 0.09
CA TYR A 4 7.41 12.89 0.92
C TYR A 4 8.42 12.06 0.10
N CYS A 5 9.41 11.42 0.73
CA CYS A 5 10.38 10.54 0.07
C CYS A 5 10.47 9.22 0.86
N GLY A 6 9.31 8.63 1.17
CA GLY A 6 9.21 7.54 2.14
C GLY A 6 9.83 7.92 3.49
N LEU A 7 10.59 7.00 4.09
CA LEU A 7 11.36 7.24 5.32
C LEU A 7 12.70 7.97 5.09
N GLY A 8 13.00 8.35 3.84
CA GLY A 8 14.17 9.15 3.46
C GLY A 8 15.26 8.38 2.71
N TYR A 9 16.40 9.05 2.53
CA TYR A 9 17.58 8.53 1.83
C TYR A 9 18.59 7.94 2.82
N CYS A 10 19.08 6.75 2.53
CA CYS A 10 20.05 6.03 3.36
C CYS A 10 21.35 5.75 2.60
N PRO A 11 22.50 5.68 3.30
CA PRO A 11 23.79 5.34 2.70
C PRO A 11 23.83 3.88 2.22
N GLU A 12 24.78 3.58 1.34
CA GLU A 12 25.02 2.21 0.88
C GLU A 12 25.31 1.27 2.06
N GLY A 13 24.72 0.07 2.04
CA GLY A 13 24.88 -0.91 3.11
C GLY A 13 24.06 -0.63 4.38
N TYR A 14 23.15 0.34 4.35
CA TYR A 14 22.25 0.60 5.48
C TYR A 14 21.48 -0.66 5.89
N THR A 15 21.62 -1.01 7.17
CA THR A 15 20.93 -2.12 7.80
C THR A 15 20.11 -1.53 8.94
N PRO A 16 18.77 -1.58 8.87
CA PRO A 16 17.94 -1.00 9.91
C PRO A 16 17.99 -1.85 11.18
N ASP A 17 17.82 -1.19 12.31
CA ASP A 17 17.73 -1.84 13.60
C ASP A 17 16.29 -1.84 14.16
N HIS A 18 16.14 -2.27 15.41
CA HIS A 18 14.85 -2.26 16.10
C HIS A 18 14.33 -0.83 16.34
N LEU A 19 15.21 0.15 16.54
CA LEU A 19 14.82 1.55 16.71
C LEU A 19 14.24 2.10 15.41
N ASP A 20 14.85 1.79 14.27
CA ASP A 20 14.33 2.16 12.95
C ASP A 20 12.92 1.61 12.71
N TYR A 21 12.68 0.35 13.06
CA TYR A 21 11.34 -0.23 12.96
C TYR A 21 10.34 0.47 13.90
N SER A 22 10.73 0.76 15.14
CA SER A 22 9.86 1.46 16.09
C SER A 22 9.54 2.90 15.64
N GLY A 23 10.52 3.57 15.03
CA GLY A 23 10.36 4.90 14.43
C GLY A 23 9.40 4.85 13.24
N TYR A 24 9.57 3.88 12.35
CA TYR A 24 8.63 3.61 11.25
C TYR A 24 7.21 3.39 11.76
N VAL A 25 7.00 2.50 12.75
CA VAL A 25 5.67 2.20 13.27
C VAL A 25 5.01 3.45 13.85
N THR A 26 5.74 4.24 14.62
CA THR A 26 5.24 5.48 15.22
C THR A 26 4.87 6.50 14.15
N HIS A 27 5.72 6.66 13.13
CA HIS A 27 5.48 7.57 12.01
C HIS A 27 4.27 7.13 11.18
N CYS A 28 4.18 5.83 10.86
CA CYS A 28 3.09 5.23 10.10
C CYS A 28 1.75 5.33 10.85
N ASP A 29 1.72 5.05 12.16
CA ASP A 29 0.51 5.18 12.99
C ASP A 29 0.02 6.64 13.04
N HIS A 30 0.94 7.59 13.19
CA HIS A 30 0.59 9.02 13.16
C HIS A 30 0.05 9.43 11.79
N PHE A 31 0.69 9.00 10.70
CA PHE A 31 0.26 9.29 9.33
C PHE A 31 -1.13 8.71 9.03
N LEU A 32 -1.39 7.47 9.43
CA LEU A 32 -2.65 6.76 9.21
C LEU A 32 -3.82 7.29 10.06
N ARG A 33 -3.56 8.07 11.11
CA ARG A 33 -4.61 8.79 11.86
C ARG A 33 -5.08 10.08 11.17
N SER A 34 -4.50 10.42 10.01
CA SER A 34 -4.99 11.49 9.15
C SER A 34 -5.99 10.95 8.11
N ALA A 35 -6.47 11.82 7.21
CA ALA A 35 -7.31 11.41 6.07
C ALA A 35 -6.66 10.34 5.18
N ALA A 36 -5.32 10.25 5.17
CA ALA A 36 -4.60 9.19 4.46
C ALA A 36 -4.98 7.78 4.95
N GLY A 37 -5.40 7.64 6.21
CA GLY A 37 -5.91 6.38 6.75
C GLY A 37 -7.17 5.89 6.04
N CYS A 38 -8.11 6.78 5.75
CA CYS A 38 -9.33 6.45 5.02
C CYS A 38 -9.01 6.06 3.57
N ALA A 39 -8.15 6.83 2.90
CA ALA A 39 -7.67 6.49 1.56
C ALA A 39 -6.96 5.12 1.56
N ALA A 40 -6.16 4.82 2.58
CA ALA A 40 -5.51 3.53 2.75
C ALA A 40 -6.50 2.36 2.89
N LEU A 41 -7.60 2.55 3.62
CA LEU A 41 -8.67 1.56 3.75
C LEU A 41 -9.40 1.35 2.42
N LEU A 42 -9.69 2.43 1.67
CA LEU A 42 -10.36 2.38 0.38
C LEU A 42 -9.53 1.66 -0.70
N VAL A 43 -8.21 1.89 -0.71
CA VAL A 43 -7.27 1.20 -1.62
C VAL A 43 -7.27 -0.32 -1.39
N GLY A 44 -7.51 -0.78 -0.17
CA GLY A 44 -7.55 -2.20 0.14
C GLY A 44 -6.17 -2.85 0.23
N GLY A 45 -6.15 -4.19 0.08
CA GLY A 45 -4.91 -4.98 0.04
C GLY A 45 -4.03 -4.84 1.29
N ILE A 46 -2.71 -4.84 1.07
CA ILE A 46 -1.73 -4.75 2.16
C ILE A 46 -1.79 -3.41 2.91
N VAL A 47 -2.06 -2.32 2.19
CA VAL A 47 -2.13 -0.97 2.74
C VAL A 47 -3.31 -0.83 3.70
N ALA A 48 -4.50 -1.32 3.33
CA ALA A 48 -5.64 -1.37 4.24
C ALA A 48 -5.38 -2.25 5.47
N CYS A 49 -4.63 -3.35 5.33
CA CYS A 49 -4.27 -4.20 6.48
C CYS A 49 -3.35 -3.49 7.48
N LEU A 50 -2.45 -2.64 6.98
CA LEU A 50 -1.58 -1.80 7.82
C LEU A 50 -2.39 -0.66 8.46
N ALA A 51 -3.32 -0.06 7.72
CA ALA A 51 -4.20 1.00 8.19
C ALA A 51 -5.22 0.54 9.25
N TYR A 52 -5.70 -0.70 9.14
CA TYR A 52 -6.84 -1.22 9.90
C TYR A 52 -6.76 -1.01 11.42
N LYS A 53 -5.55 -1.03 12.00
CA LYS A 53 -5.38 -0.83 13.46
C LYS A 53 -5.20 0.63 13.87
N ALA A 54 -4.77 1.48 12.96
CA ALA A 54 -4.47 2.89 13.24
C ALA A 54 -5.68 3.80 13.00
N VAL A 55 -6.56 3.42 12.06
CA VAL A 55 -7.73 4.24 11.68
C VAL A 55 -8.89 4.01 12.64
N GLY A 56 -9.31 5.08 13.32
CA GLY A 56 -10.52 5.10 14.16
C GLY A 56 -11.80 5.16 13.33
N TYR A 57 -12.91 4.69 13.90
CA TYR A 57 -14.23 4.73 13.25
C TYR A 57 -14.65 6.14 12.82
N ASP A 58 -14.30 7.15 13.63
CA ASP A 58 -14.64 8.56 13.41
C ASP A 58 -14.05 9.13 12.12
N LEU A 59 -12.88 8.65 11.67
CA LEU A 59 -12.25 9.11 10.44
C LEU A 59 -13.00 8.59 9.20
N VAL A 60 -13.51 7.35 9.26
CA VAL A 60 -14.18 6.70 8.12
C VAL A 60 -15.52 7.39 7.81
N ILE A 61 -16.20 7.90 8.84
CA ILE A 61 -17.51 8.56 8.69
C ILE A 61 -17.40 10.06 8.34
N ALA A 62 -16.20 10.66 8.42
CA ALA A 62 -16.00 12.09 8.19
C ALA A 62 -16.07 12.49 6.71
N GLY A 63 -16.02 11.53 5.79
CA GLY A 63 -15.97 11.79 4.35
C GLY A 63 -14.58 12.21 3.85
N PRO A 64 -14.45 12.55 2.56
CA PRO A 64 -13.18 12.94 1.96
C PRO A 64 -12.65 14.26 2.54
N SER A 65 -11.33 14.37 2.60
CA SER A 65 -10.62 15.58 3.05
C SER A 65 -10.60 16.67 1.99
N ASP A 66 -10.23 17.89 2.40
CA ASP A 66 -9.98 18.99 1.46
C ASP A 66 -8.84 18.69 0.46
N ASN A 67 -8.01 17.68 0.72
CA ASN A 67 -6.94 17.27 -0.19
C ASN A 67 -7.50 16.56 -1.45
N VAL A 68 -8.77 16.16 -1.42
CA VAL A 68 -9.47 15.53 -2.55
C VAL A 68 -9.43 16.38 -3.82
N TYR A 69 -9.38 17.70 -3.68
CA TYR A 69 -9.27 18.65 -4.80
C TYR A 69 -7.88 18.71 -5.45
N LYS A 70 -6.84 18.15 -4.80
CA LYS A 70 -5.46 18.15 -5.31
C LYS A 70 -5.05 16.80 -5.86
N THR A 71 -5.36 15.73 -5.15
CA THR A 71 -4.86 14.37 -5.44
C THR A 71 -5.94 13.31 -5.49
N GLY A 72 -7.19 13.65 -5.14
CA GLY A 72 -8.32 12.73 -5.12
C GLY A 72 -8.89 12.42 -6.50
N TRP A 73 -9.86 11.50 -6.52
CA TRP A 73 -10.62 11.16 -7.73
C TRP A 73 -12.01 11.79 -7.69
N CYS A 74 -12.51 12.17 -8.87
CA CYS A 74 -13.88 12.58 -9.07
C CYS A 74 -14.56 11.58 -10.01
N TYR A 75 -15.53 10.85 -9.49
CA TYR A 75 -16.40 9.99 -10.28
C TYR A 75 -17.60 10.83 -10.73
N TRP A 76 -17.63 11.13 -12.04
CA TRP A 76 -18.70 11.91 -12.65
C TRP A 76 -19.30 11.14 -13.83
N ASP A 77 -20.63 11.07 -13.86
CA ASP A 77 -21.40 10.29 -14.84
C ASP A 77 -21.75 11.07 -16.12
N GLY A 78 -21.26 12.30 -16.26
CA GLY A 78 -21.53 13.13 -17.43
C GLY A 78 -22.84 13.91 -17.37
N GLN A 79 -23.74 13.62 -16.41
CA GLN A 79 -25.01 14.32 -16.27
C GLN A 79 -24.86 15.58 -15.42
N ARG A 80 -25.47 16.67 -15.88
CA ARG A 80 -25.42 17.99 -15.19
C ARG A 80 -26.19 18.03 -13.87
N SER A 81 -27.01 17.02 -13.58
CA SER A 81 -27.92 17.00 -12.43
C SER A 81 -27.33 16.38 -11.16
N LEU A 82 -26.24 15.62 -11.27
CA LEU A 82 -25.57 14.99 -10.12
C LEU A 82 -24.20 15.63 -9.89
N GLN A 83 -23.93 16.00 -8.64
CA GLN A 83 -22.60 16.41 -8.19
C GLN A 83 -21.68 15.18 -8.24
N GLY A 84 -20.49 15.32 -8.81
CA GLY A 84 -19.51 14.22 -8.86
C GLY A 84 -19.15 13.72 -7.45
N LEU A 85 -18.90 12.42 -7.31
CA LEU A 85 -18.45 11.81 -6.07
C LEU A 85 -16.94 11.97 -5.95
N TRP A 86 -16.46 12.54 -4.84
CA TRP A 86 -15.05 12.81 -4.61
C TRP A 86 -14.52 11.88 -3.52
N ASP A 87 -13.37 11.23 -3.77
CA ASP A 87 -12.71 10.37 -2.79
C ASP A 87 -11.20 10.65 -2.72
N ASP A 88 -10.66 10.63 -1.49
CA ASP A 88 -9.22 10.78 -1.25
C ASP A 88 -8.43 9.60 -1.84
N MET A 89 -7.24 9.90 -2.34
CA MET A 89 -6.33 8.91 -2.90
C MET A 89 -4.94 9.04 -2.29
N LEU A 90 -4.30 7.89 -2.05
CA LEU A 90 -2.90 7.86 -1.66
C LEU A 90 -2.00 8.12 -2.87
N THR A 91 -1.04 9.01 -2.69
CA THR A 91 0.09 9.18 -3.60
C THR A 91 1.09 8.03 -3.46
N GLU A 92 2.01 7.91 -4.41
CA GLU A 92 3.07 6.88 -4.35
C GLU A 92 3.98 7.08 -3.13
N ASP A 93 4.35 8.33 -2.80
CA ASP A 93 5.20 8.60 -1.63
C ASP A 93 4.48 8.30 -0.29
N GLU A 94 3.17 8.50 -0.22
CA GLU A 94 2.36 8.12 0.95
C GLU A 94 2.23 6.60 1.06
N THR A 95 2.06 5.91 -0.07
CA THR A 95 2.11 4.45 -0.13
C THR A 95 3.46 3.92 0.33
N ASP A 96 4.55 4.54 -0.11
CA ASP A 96 5.92 4.22 0.30
C ASP A 96 6.12 4.44 1.80
N THR A 97 5.52 5.49 2.35
CA THR A 97 5.52 5.77 3.79
C THR A 97 4.81 4.67 4.57
N ILE A 98 3.61 4.25 4.13
CA ILE A 98 2.85 3.16 4.78
C ILE A 98 3.61 1.83 4.70
N CYS A 99 4.19 1.51 3.55
CA CYS A 99 4.98 0.30 3.33
C CYS A 99 6.36 0.32 4.02
N GLY A 100 6.77 1.47 4.58
CA GLY A 100 8.04 1.64 5.28
C GLY A 100 9.25 1.55 4.36
N VAL A 101 9.22 2.31 3.26
CA VAL A 101 10.26 2.31 2.23
C VAL A 101 11.40 3.25 2.59
N TYR A 102 12.63 2.75 2.50
CA TYR A 102 13.89 3.47 2.56
C TYR A 102 14.53 3.48 1.16
N ARG A 103 14.99 4.65 0.71
CA ARG A 103 15.73 4.79 -0.56
C ARG A 103 17.23 4.68 -0.29
N VAL A 104 17.83 3.54 -0.58
CA VAL A 104 19.24 3.25 -0.26
C VAL A 104 20.14 3.54 -1.47
N SER A 105 21.19 4.33 -1.28
CA SER A 105 22.18 4.60 -2.34
C SER A 105 22.92 3.34 -2.77
N THR A 106 23.11 3.16 -4.07
CA THR A 106 23.87 2.03 -4.65
C THR A 106 25.35 2.37 -4.93
N GLY A 107 25.88 3.46 -4.37
CA GLY A 107 27.31 3.78 -4.43
C GLY A 107 27.85 4.33 -5.77
N MET A 108 26.99 4.54 -6.78
CA MET A 108 27.48 4.97 -8.10
C MET A 108 27.71 6.50 -8.22
N PRO A 109 28.81 6.95 -8.86
CA PRO A 109 29.29 8.33 -8.78
C PRO A 109 28.60 9.36 -9.70
N LYS A 110 27.83 8.95 -10.72
CA LYS A 110 27.30 9.90 -11.73
C LYS A 110 25.85 10.31 -11.54
N TRP A 111 25.06 9.44 -10.92
CA TRP A 111 23.67 9.61 -10.49
C TRP A 111 23.46 8.41 -9.58
N PRO A 112 23.41 8.53 -8.25
CA PRO A 112 23.35 7.33 -7.42
C PRO A 112 21.99 6.67 -7.71
N PRO A 113 21.93 5.51 -8.38
CA PRO A 113 20.68 4.77 -8.41
C PRO A 113 20.37 4.45 -6.95
N THR A 114 19.10 4.54 -6.59
CA THR A 114 18.63 4.08 -5.28
C THR A 114 17.93 2.76 -5.45
N THR A 115 18.10 1.89 -4.46
CA THR A 115 17.28 0.69 -4.31
C THR A 115 16.29 0.94 -3.18
N ASP A 116 15.03 0.65 -3.46
CA ASP A 116 13.98 0.70 -2.44
C ASP A 116 14.09 -0.55 -1.56
N LEU A 117 14.21 -0.33 -0.26
CA LEU A 117 14.13 -1.37 0.77
C LEU A 117 12.91 -1.11 1.62
N SER A 118 12.07 -2.11 1.88
CA SER A 118 10.82 -1.89 2.62
C SER A 118 10.50 -2.97 3.66
N TRP A 119 9.78 -2.55 4.71
CA TRP A 119 9.27 -3.44 5.76
C TRP A 119 8.11 -4.31 5.26
N TRP A 120 7.32 -3.76 4.34
CA TRP A 120 6.17 -4.43 3.71
C TRP A 120 6.27 -4.36 2.19
N PRO A 121 5.70 -5.33 1.46
CA PRO A 121 5.66 -5.26 0.01
C PRO A 121 4.82 -4.05 -0.43
N LYS A 122 5.27 -3.37 -1.49
CA LYS A 122 4.47 -2.33 -2.15
C LYS A 122 3.21 -2.96 -2.79
N PRO A 123 2.11 -2.20 -2.97
CA PRO A 123 0.89 -2.71 -3.62
C PRO A 123 1.14 -3.33 -5.00
N SER A 124 2.03 -2.76 -5.80
CA SER A 124 2.43 -3.31 -7.11
C SER A 124 2.98 -4.73 -7.04
N ILE A 125 3.68 -5.08 -5.96
CA ILE A 125 4.22 -6.41 -5.73
C ILE A 125 3.19 -7.33 -5.05
N TRP A 126 2.43 -6.79 -4.10
CA TRP A 126 1.40 -7.54 -3.38
C TRP A 126 0.27 -7.99 -4.30
N ASN A 127 -0.25 -7.11 -5.15
CA ASN A 127 -1.39 -7.37 -6.02
C ASN A 127 -1.09 -8.41 -7.10
N GLU A 128 0.18 -8.60 -7.45
CA GLU A 128 0.61 -9.63 -8.40
C GLU A 128 0.85 -11.00 -7.75
N CYS A 129 0.84 -11.07 -6.42
CA CYS A 129 1.16 -12.31 -5.73
C CYS A 129 -0.04 -13.27 -5.66
N GLY A 130 0.25 -14.58 -5.64
CA GLY A 130 -0.77 -15.64 -5.62
C GLY A 130 -1.63 -15.71 -4.34
N LEU A 131 -1.41 -14.82 -3.35
CA LEU A 131 -2.30 -14.69 -2.19
C LEU A 131 -3.51 -13.79 -2.48
N VAL A 132 -3.41 -12.90 -3.48
CA VAL A 132 -4.46 -11.94 -3.78
C VAL A 132 -5.53 -12.61 -4.63
N VAL A 133 -6.66 -12.92 -3.99
CA VAL A 133 -7.84 -13.58 -4.59
C VAL A 133 -9.09 -12.70 -4.55
N GLY A 134 -8.91 -11.38 -4.41
CA GLY A 134 -9.99 -10.40 -4.28
C GLY A 134 -10.52 -10.19 -2.85
N TYR A 135 -10.06 -10.98 -1.87
CA TYR A 135 -10.37 -10.78 -0.46
C TYR A 135 -9.21 -11.24 0.45
N TRP A 136 -9.27 -10.87 1.73
CA TRP A 136 -8.25 -11.27 2.71
C TRP A 136 -8.45 -12.71 3.21
N SER A 137 -7.89 -13.66 2.46
CA SER A 137 -8.00 -15.09 2.71
C SER A 137 -7.29 -15.53 4.00
N SER A 138 -7.53 -16.77 4.44
CA SER A 138 -6.81 -17.38 5.57
C SER A 138 -5.29 -17.39 5.35
N ASP A 139 -4.86 -17.59 4.11
CA ASP A 139 -3.44 -17.59 3.75
C ASP A 139 -2.83 -16.18 3.84
N CYS A 140 -3.56 -15.14 3.42
CA CYS A 140 -3.14 -13.73 3.60
C CYS A 140 -2.95 -13.41 5.09
N LYS A 141 -3.92 -13.80 5.93
CA LYS A 141 -3.86 -13.62 7.38
C LYS A 141 -2.65 -14.34 7.99
N SER A 142 -2.44 -15.60 7.61
CA SER A 142 -1.35 -16.43 8.12
C SER A 142 0.02 -15.89 7.66
N TRP A 143 0.14 -15.40 6.43
CA TRP A 143 1.34 -14.72 5.96
C TRP A 143 1.60 -13.42 6.76
N PHE A 144 0.58 -12.59 6.95
CA PHE A 144 0.73 -11.30 7.63
C PHE A 144 1.11 -11.47 9.11
N GLN A 145 0.47 -12.41 9.82
CA GLN A 145 0.82 -12.70 11.22
C GLN A 145 2.27 -13.21 11.35
N ARG A 146 2.73 -14.10 10.46
CA ARG A 146 4.12 -14.55 10.43
C ARG A 146 5.11 -13.41 10.20
N CYS A 147 4.77 -12.42 9.36
CA CYS A 147 5.60 -11.23 9.20
C CYS A 147 5.67 -10.40 10.49
N ILE A 148 4.54 -10.18 11.17
CA ILE A 148 4.49 -9.47 12.46
C ILE A 148 5.32 -10.20 13.53
N GLU A 149 5.23 -11.53 13.61
CA GLU A 149 6.03 -12.33 14.55
C GLU A 149 7.54 -12.17 14.30
N LYS A 150 7.97 -12.22 13.03
CA LYS A 150 9.37 -12.01 12.65
C LYS A 150 9.86 -10.59 12.95
N LEU A 151 9.01 -9.59 12.72
CA LEU A 151 9.31 -8.20 13.07
C LEU A 151 9.50 -8.03 14.57
N ARG A 152 8.60 -8.60 15.39
CA ARG A 152 8.71 -8.59 16.85
C ARG A 152 9.92 -9.34 17.37
N ALA A 153 10.32 -10.41 16.69
CA ALA A 153 11.52 -11.16 17.03
C ALA A 153 12.82 -10.47 16.57
N GLY A 154 12.74 -9.37 15.82
CA GLY A 154 13.91 -8.67 15.27
C GLY A 154 14.64 -9.47 14.17
N VAL A 155 13.95 -10.42 13.53
CA VAL A 155 14.54 -11.33 12.52
C VAL A 155 14.22 -10.89 11.10
N LEU A 156 13.22 -10.02 10.91
CA LEU A 156 12.87 -9.54 9.57
C LEU A 156 13.90 -8.52 9.09
N VAL A 157 14.48 -8.79 7.91
CA VAL A 157 15.33 -7.84 7.19
C VAL A 157 14.48 -7.10 6.16
N LEU A 158 14.77 -5.82 5.92
CA LEU A 158 14.17 -5.10 4.80
C LEU A 158 14.42 -5.85 3.49
N LYS A 159 13.45 -5.80 2.60
CA LYS A 159 13.54 -6.46 1.30
C LYS A 159 13.47 -5.45 0.18
N ASN A 160 14.27 -5.70 -0.86
CA ASN A 160 14.11 -5.03 -2.14
C ASN A 160 12.95 -5.65 -2.92
N PRO A 161 12.51 -5.04 -4.05
CA PRO A 161 11.43 -5.58 -4.87
C PRO A 161 11.64 -7.04 -5.34
N LYS A 162 12.87 -7.42 -5.67
CA LYS A 162 13.18 -8.79 -6.14
C LYS A 162 12.99 -9.82 -5.02
N ASP A 163 13.45 -9.50 -3.82
CA ASP A 163 13.29 -10.36 -2.64
C ASP A 163 11.82 -10.49 -2.22
N TRP A 164 11.05 -9.42 -2.38
CA TRP A 164 9.59 -9.47 -2.20
C TRP A 164 8.94 -10.42 -3.19
N HIS A 165 9.19 -10.27 -4.49
CA HIS A 165 8.69 -11.20 -5.51
C HIS A 165 9.08 -12.65 -5.23
N HIS A 166 10.32 -12.90 -4.79
CA HIS A 166 10.76 -14.24 -4.45
C HIS A 166 9.99 -14.80 -3.24
N SER A 167 9.84 -14.00 -2.19
CA SER A 167 9.18 -14.43 -0.95
C SER A 167 7.65 -14.53 -1.04
N LEU A 168 7.05 -13.89 -2.05
CA LEU A 168 5.61 -13.91 -2.33
C LEU A 168 5.25 -14.82 -3.51
N ARG A 169 6.15 -15.72 -3.90
CA ARG A 169 5.92 -16.67 -4.98
C ARG A 169 4.97 -17.78 -4.53
N PHE A 170 3.68 -17.44 -4.46
CA PHE A 170 2.57 -18.38 -4.26
C PHE A 170 2.03 -18.89 -5.61
N ILE A 171 1.02 -19.75 -5.58
CA ILE A 171 0.49 -20.46 -6.75
C ILE A 171 0.07 -19.45 -7.84
N ARG A 172 0.79 -19.45 -8.97
CA ARG A 172 0.53 -18.53 -10.11
C ARG A 172 -0.88 -18.68 -10.69
N ASP A 173 -1.44 -19.88 -10.60
CA ASP A 173 -2.80 -20.16 -11.07
C ASP A 173 -3.86 -19.42 -10.26
N ALA A 174 -3.66 -19.23 -8.95
CA ALA A 174 -4.58 -18.47 -8.11
C ALA A 174 -4.63 -16.99 -8.51
N ALA A 175 -3.46 -16.37 -8.73
CA ALA A 175 -3.37 -14.98 -9.22
C ALA A 175 -4.04 -14.82 -10.59
N ARG A 176 -3.87 -15.79 -11.49
CA ARG A 176 -4.50 -15.77 -12.81
C ARG A 176 -6.04 -15.86 -12.73
N ILE A 177 -6.56 -16.75 -11.88
CA ILE A 177 -8.01 -16.88 -11.67
C ILE A 177 -8.57 -15.59 -11.07
N ALA A 178 -7.90 -15.02 -10.06
CA ALA A 178 -8.31 -13.76 -9.43
C ALA A 178 -8.43 -12.62 -10.45
N LYS A 179 -7.40 -12.43 -11.29
CA LYS A 179 -7.40 -11.43 -12.35
C LYS A 179 -8.53 -11.66 -13.36
N SER A 180 -8.75 -12.91 -13.77
CA SER A 180 -9.86 -13.24 -14.67
C SER A 180 -11.21 -12.93 -14.05
N ASN A 181 -11.38 -13.19 -12.75
CA ASN A 181 -12.61 -12.90 -12.04
C ASN A 181 -12.86 -11.38 -11.92
N GLU A 182 -11.83 -10.58 -11.66
CA GLU A 182 -11.93 -9.11 -11.64
C GLU A 182 -12.37 -8.55 -13.00
N THR A 183 -11.79 -9.03 -14.11
CA THR A 183 -12.19 -8.61 -15.45
C THR A 183 -13.67 -8.90 -15.71
N LEU A 184 -14.11 -10.14 -15.44
CA LEU A 184 -15.51 -10.55 -15.66
C LEU A 184 -16.49 -9.78 -14.76
N ALA A 185 -16.10 -9.51 -13.51
CA ALA A 185 -16.89 -8.69 -12.59
C ALA A 185 -17.02 -7.25 -13.11
N ALA A 186 -15.94 -6.63 -13.58
CA ALA A 186 -15.95 -5.27 -14.13
C ALA A 186 -16.83 -5.16 -15.39
N GLU A 187 -16.77 -6.17 -16.27
CA GLU A 187 -17.65 -6.27 -17.45
C GLU A 187 -19.13 -6.37 -17.04
N SER A 188 -19.44 -7.22 -16.06
CA SER A 188 -20.82 -7.42 -15.58
C SER A 188 -21.39 -6.14 -14.95
N VAL A 189 -20.58 -5.44 -14.15
CA VAL A 189 -20.96 -4.14 -13.56
C VAL A 189 -21.21 -3.10 -14.66
N SER A 190 -20.33 -3.02 -15.66
CA SER A 190 -20.50 -2.06 -16.76
C SER A 190 -21.79 -2.30 -17.56
N GLN A 191 -22.17 -3.56 -17.77
CA GLN A 191 -23.43 -3.92 -18.43
C GLN A 191 -24.66 -3.51 -17.63
N LEU A 192 -24.63 -3.63 -16.29
CA LEU A 192 -25.74 -3.21 -15.42
C LEU A 192 -25.98 -1.70 -15.46
N PHE A 193 -24.91 -0.90 -15.59
CA PHE A 193 -24.99 0.57 -15.65
C PHE A 193 -25.15 1.13 -17.07
N SER A 194 -25.24 0.26 -18.09
CA SER A 194 -25.50 0.66 -19.48
C SER A 194 -26.98 0.51 -19.90
N GLN A 195 -27.86 0.10 -18.98
CA GLN A 195 -29.33 0.03 -19.16
C GLN A 195 -30.01 1.22 -18.49
#